data_AF-A0A3A9WBK1-F1
#
_entry.id   AF-A0A3A9WBK1-F1
#
_cell.length_a   1.000
_cell.length_b   1.000
_cell.length_c   1.000
_cell.angle_alpha   90.00
_cell.angle_beta   90.00
_cell.angle_gamma   90.00
#
_symmetry.space_group_name_H-M   'P 1'
#
loop_
_entity.id
_entity.type
_entity.pdbx_description
1 polymer ?
#
loop_
_entity_poly.entity_id
_entity_poly.type
_entity_poly.pdbx_seq_one_letter_code
_entity_poly.pdbx_strand_id
1 'polypeptide(L)'
;MQLAQVNIAEMLAPINDPIMEDFVNNLDRINELAEQSDGFVWRLKGDEGNATAITVFDNLFLIINMSVWESIETLFDFVYKTAHSDILKRKKEWFHKMPRMHMAFWYVENGHEPSPEEAKERLYYLQEYGETPYAFTFKSKFTIDDAINYKKL
;
A
#
# COMPACT_ATOMS: atom_id res chain seq x y z
N MET A 1 12.17 -0.30 -14.44
CA MET A 1 11.66 0.16 -13.14
C MET A 1 10.21 -0.28 -13.01
N GLN A 2 9.80 -0.56 -11.78
CA GLN A 2 8.48 -1.03 -11.37
C GLN A 2 7.86 0.00 -10.42
N LEU A 3 6.56 -0.13 -10.14
CA LEU A 3 5.84 0.74 -9.22
C LEU A 3 5.70 0.06 -7.86
N ALA A 4 6.35 0.62 -6.85
CA ALA A 4 6.10 0.28 -5.46
C ALA A 4 4.95 1.11 -4.90
N GLN A 5 4.21 0.50 -3.98
CA GLN A 5 3.09 1.12 -3.28
C GLN A 5 3.13 0.74 -1.80
N VAL A 6 2.77 1.69 -0.94
CA VAL A 6 2.40 1.48 0.46
C VAL A 6 1.01 2.03 0.73
N ASN A 7 0.26 1.37 1.60
CA ASN A 7 -0.95 1.88 2.21
C ASN A 7 -0.96 1.53 3.69
N ILE A 8 -1.32 2.48 4.55
CA ILE A 8 -1.54 2.27 5.97
C ILE A 8 -3.00 2.50 6.33
N ALA A 9 -3.51 1.71 7.26
CA ALA A 9 -4.87 1.84 7.75
C ALA A 9 -4.92 1.66 9.27
N GLU A 10 -5.64 2.56 9.95
CA GLU A 10 -5.84 2.50 11.40
C GLU A 10 -7.09 1.69 11.71
N MET A 11 -6.92 0.56 12.41
CA MET A 11 -7.98 -0.37 12.77
C MET A 11 -8.90 0.24 13.83
N LEU A 12 -10.21 -0.06 13.74
CA LEU A 12 -11.21 0.34 14.75
C LEU A 12 -11.04 -0.39 16.09
N ALA A 13 -10.45 -1.58 16.06
CA ALA A 13 -10.23 -2.45 17.21
C ALA A 13 -9.00 -3.35 16.97
N PRO A 14 -8.52 -4.10 17.97
CA PRO A 14 -7.46 -5.08 17.78
C PRO A 14 -7.80 -6.07 16.65
N ILE A 15 -6.78 -6.59 15.95
CA ILE A 15 -6.98 -7.44 14.75
C ILE A 15 -7.80 -8.71 15.03
N ASN A 16 -7.84 -9.18 16.28
CA ASN A 16 -8.59 -10.36 16.73
C ASN A 16 -9.99 -10.02 17.30
N ASP A 17 -10.40 -8.75 17.26
CA ASP A 17 -11.74 -8.34 17.68
C ASP A 17 -12.80 -8.80 16.65
N PRO A 18 -14.01 -9.21 17.08
CA PRO A 18 -15.09 -9.60 16.17
C PRO A 18 -15.41 -8.58 15.08
N ILE A 19 -15.21 -7.27 15.31
CA ILE A 19 -15.41 -6.27 14.25
C ILE A 19 -14.47 -6.49 13.06
N MET A 20 -13.26 -6.99 13.31
CA MET A 20 -12.21 -7.22 12.31
C MET A 20 -12.33 -8.59 11.62
N GLU A 21 -13.20 -9.48 12.10
CA GLU A 21 -13.28 -10.89 11.65
C GLU A 21 -13.47 -11.00 10.13
N ASP A 22 -14.42 -10.26 9.56
CA ASP A 22 -14.68 -10.33 8.12
C ASP A 22 -13.53 -9.75 7.28
N PHE A 23 -12.82 -8.74 7.78
CA PHE A 23 -11.61 -8.24 7.14
C PHE A 23 -10.51 -9.30 7.13
N VAL A 24 -10.24 -9.92 8.28
CA VAL A 24 -9.22 -10.98 8.42
C VAL A 24 -9.54 -12.18 7.53
N ASN A 25 -10.79 -12.63 7.50
CA ASN A 25 -11.25 -13.74 6.67
C ASN A 25 -11.08 -13.48 5.15
N ASN A 26 -10.95 -12.22 4.73
CA ASN A 26 -10.71 -11.86 3.34
C ASN A 26 -9.22 -11.64 3.00
N LEU A 27 -8.30 -11.61 3.98
CA LEU A 27 -6.89 -11.29 3.75
C LEU A 27 -6.24 -12.25 2.74
N ASP A 28 -6.30 -13.55 3.00
CA ASP A 28 -5.66 -14.55 2.14
C ASP A 28 -6.23 -14.52 0.73
N ARG A 29 -7.57 -14.46 0.62
CA ARG A 29 -8.26 -14.37 -0.68
C ARG A 29 -7.82 -13.15 -1.49
N ILE A 30 -7.68 -11.99 -0.85
CA ILE A 30 -7.27 -10.76 -1.54
C ILE A 30 -5.77 -10.77 -1.85
N ASN A 31 -4.94 -11.34 -0.98
CA ASN A 31 -3.52 -11.53 -1.22
C ASN A 31 -3.27 -12.47 -2.41
N GLU A 32 -3.94 -13.62 -2.45
CA GLU A 32 -3.87 -14.56 -3.59
C GLU A 32 -4.39 -13.91 -4.88
N LEU A 33 -5.47 -13.14 -4.80
CA LEU A 33 -5.98 -12.39 -5.94
C LEU A 33 -4.95 -11.38 -6.48
N ALA A 34 -4.22 -10.70 -5.60
CA ALA A 34 -3.14 -9.82 -6.01
C ALA A 34 -2.02 -10.63 -6.70
N GLU A 35 -1.58 -11.73 -6.08
CA GLU A 35 -0.51 -12.60 -6.59
C GLU A 35 -0.83 -13.24 -7.95
N GLN A 36 -2.11 -13.38 -8.29
CA GLN A 36 -2.58 -13.91 -9.58
C GLN A 36 -2.94 -12.81 -10.60
N SER A 37 -2.91 -11.54 -10.20
CA SER A 37 -3.26 -10.42 -11.08
C SER A 37 -2.13 -10.08 -12.05
N ASP A 38 -2.50 -9.65 -13.25
CA ASP A 38 -1.54 -9.19 -14.26
C ASP A 38 -0.67 -8.07 -13.70
N GLY A 39 0.64 -8.16 -13.94
CA GLY A 39 1.63 -7.18 -13.53
C GLY A 39 1.95 -7.17 -12.03
N PHE A 40 1.44 -8.10 -11.22
CA PHE A 40 1.91 -8.27 -9.85
C PHE A 40 3.36 -8.76 -9.83
N VAL A 41 4.19 -8.17 -8.97
CA VAL A 41 5.61 -8.53 -8.84
C VAL A 41 5.92 -9.04 -7.43
N TRP A 42 5.51 -8.30 -6.40
CA TRP A 42 5.84 -8.61 -5.02
C TRP A 42 4.83 -8.01 -4.05
N ARG A 43 4.73 -8.59 -2.85
CA ARG A 43 4.09 -7.96 -1.70
C ARG A 43 4.85 -8.25 -0.43
N LEU A 44 4.69 -7.35 0.53
CA LEU A 44 5.18 -7.55 1.88
C LEU A 44 4.42 -8.69 2.56
N LYS A 45 5.18 -9.68 3.04
CA LYS A 45 4.70 -10.80 3.86
C LYS A 45 5.32 -10.63 5.25
N GLY A 46 4.51 -10.58 6.30
CA GLY A 46 5.04 -10.64 7.67
C GLY A 46 5.45 -12.07 8.05
N ASP A 47 5.88 -12.27 9.29
CA ASP A 47 6.38 -13.56 9.79
C ASP A 47 5.36 -14.73 9.69
N GLU A 48 4.07 -14.42 9.47
CA GLU A 48 3.00 -15.40 9.19
C GLU A 48 2.24 -15.12 7.87
N GLY A 49 2.86 -14.41 6.91
CA GLY A 49 2.23 -14.09 5.62
C GLY A 49 1.39 -12.80 5.60
N ASN A 50 1.12 -12.22 6.77
CA ASN A 50 0.42 -10.94 6.95
C ASN A 50 1.34 -9.88 7.59
N ALA A 51 1.47 -8.72 6.96
CA ALA A 51 2.35 -7.62 7.37
C ALA A 51 1.81 -6.79 8.56
N THR A 52 0.76 -7.26 9.24
CA THR A 52 0.05 -6.54 10.31
C THR A 52 0.90 -6.34 11.57
N ALA A 53 2.03 -7.03 11.70
CA ALA A 53 2.91 -6.98 12.87
C ALA A 53 4.06 -5.95 12.77
N ILE A 54 4.20 -5.24 11.65
CA ILE A 54 5.36 -4.35 11.45
C ILE A 54 5.15 -3.02 12.16
N THR A 55 5.83 -2.83 13.29
CA THR A 55 5.77 -1.64 14.16
C THR A 55 6.55 -0.43 13.63
N VAL A 56 6.68 -0.28 12.31
CA VAL A 56 7.50 0.79 11.71
C VAL A 56 6.88 2.17 11.90
N PHE A 57 5.58 2.24 12.16
CA PHE A 57 4.85 3.48 12.46
C PHE A 57 4.58 3.68 13.96
N ASP A 58 5.20 2.89 14.85
CA ASP A 58 5.07 2.98 16.31
C ASP A 58 3.60 2.95 16.81
N ASN A 59 2.71 2.28 16.07
CA ASN A 59 1.29 2.17 16.39
C ASN A 59 0.78 0.74 16.15
N LEU A 60 0.34 0.09 17.23
CA LEU A 60 -0.19 -1.29 17.21
C LEU A 60 -1.53 -1.43 16.48
N PHE A 61 -2.23 -0.32 16.25
CA PHE A 61 -3.49 -0.29 15.50
C PHE A 61 -3.30 0.04 14.02
N LEU A 62 -2.07 0.23 13.55
CA LEU A 62 -1.80 0.44 12.12
C LEU A 62 -1.50 -0.88 11.41
N ILE A 63 -2.25 -1.16 10.36
CA ILE A 63 -1.90 -2.17 9.35
C ILE A 63 -1.11 -1.47 8.25
N ILE A 64 -0.01 -2.09 7.83
CA ILE A 64 0.73 -1.75 6.61
C ILE A 64 0.46 -2.79 5.53
N ASN A 65 0.22 -2.34 4.30
CA ASN A 65 0.24 -3.16 3.12
C ASN A 65 1.21 -2.53 2.11
N MET A 66 2.06 -3.36 1.51
CA MET A 66 2.98 -2.93 0.46
C MET A 66 2.99 -3.94 -0.66
N SER A 67 3.11 -3.42 -1.88
CA SER A 67 3.20 -4.23 -3.09
C SER A 67 4.03 -3.55 -4.16
N VAL A 68 4.58 -4.35 -5.08
CA VAL A 68 5.26 -3.88 -6.28
C VAL A 68 4.55 -4.44 -7.50
N TRP A 69 4.37 -3.58 -8.50
CA TRP A 69 3.64 -3.84 -9.73
C TRP A 69 4.46 -3.41 -10.93
N GLU A 70 4.20 -4.00 -12.09
CA GLU A 70 4.83 -3.60 -13.35
C GLU A 70 4.50 -2.15 -13.72
N SER A 71 3.28 -1.69 -13.42
CA SER A 71 2.85 -0.33 -13.74
C SER A 71 1.71 0.18 -12.85
N ILE A 72 1.38 1.47 -12.99
CA ILE A 72 0.25 2.08 -12.29
C ILE A 72 -1.09 1.54 -12.81
N GLU A 73 -1.17 1.16 -14.08
CA GLU A 73 -2.37 0.62 -14.72
C GLU A 73 -2.69 -0.78 -14.20
N THR A 74 -1.69 -1.64 -14.05
CA THR A 74 -1.87 -3.02 -13.52
C THR A 74 -2.30 -2.98 -12.05
N LEU A 75 -1.68 -2.13 -11.24
CA LEU A 75 -2.13 -1.85 -9.88
C LEU A 75 -3.57 -1.30 -9.86
N PHE A 76 -3.91 -0.36 -10.74
CA PHE A 76 -5.26 0.20 -10.82
C PHE A 76 -6.31 -0.87 -11.12
N ASP A 77 -6.01 -1.76 -12.07
CA ASP A 77 -6.91 -2.83 -12.48
C ASP A 77 -7.14 -3.83 -11.34
N PHE A 78 -6.08 -4.22 -10.62
CA PHE A 78 -6.23 -4.99 -9.38
C PHE A 78 -7.14 -4.28 -8.38
N VAL A 79 -6.87 -3.01 -8.07
CA VAL A 79 -7.57 -2.27 -7.01
C VAL A 79 -9.05 -2.07 -7.33
N TYR A 80 -9.40 -1.75 -8.59
CA TYR A 80 -10.74 -1.29 -8.95
C TYR A 80 -11.55 -2.24 -9.82
N LYS A 81 -10.92 -3.16 -10.55
CA LYS A 81 -11.62 -4.09 -11.47
C LYS A 81 -11.71 -5.52 -10.94
N THR A 82 -11.26 -5.75 -9.71
CA THR A 82 -11.36 -7.06 -9.04
C THR A 82 -12.22 -7.00 -7.77
N ALA A 83 -12.35 -8.13 -7.09
CA ALA A 83 -13.01 -8.23 -5.79
C ALA A 83 -12.33 -7.39 -4.68
N HIS A 84 -11.14 -6.83 -4.90
CA HIS A 84 -10.55 -5.85 -4.00
C HIS A 84 -11.44 -4.60 -3.84
N SER A 85 -12.15 -4.22 -4.91
CA SER A 85 -13.06 -3.07 -4.88
C SER A 85 -14.20 -3.20 -3.87
N ASP A 86 -14.63 -4.43 -3.53
CA ASP A 86 -15.67 -4.67 -2.54
C ASP A 86 -15.17 -4.45 -1.10
N ILE A 87 -13.91 -4.78 -0.83
CA ILE A 87 -13.25 -4.47 0.45
C ILE A 87 -13.12 -2.95 0.61
N LEU A 88 -12.76 -2.23 -0.46
CA LEU A 88 -12.63 -0.77 -0.42
C LEU A 88 -13.95 -0.05 -0.14
N LYS A 89 -15.08 -0.57 -0.65
CA LYS A 89 -16.42 -0.01 -0.35
C LYS A 89 -16.77 -0.15 1.13
N ARG A 90 -16.34 -1.25 1.75
CA ARG A 90 -16.66 -1.63 3.13
C ARG A 90 -15.61 -1.20 4.15
N LYS A 91 -14.48 -0.63 3.73
CA LYS A 91 -13.35 -0.27 4.61
C LYS A 91 -13.70 0.49 5.90
N LYS A 92 -14.79 1.26 5.91
CA LYS A 92 -15.25 2.02 7.09
C LYS A 92 -15.79 1.12 8.21
N GLU A 93 -16.10 -0.14 7.92
CA GLU A 93 -16.50 -1.16 8.88
C GLU A 93 -15.33 -1.61 9.76
N TRP A 94 -14.08 -1.42 9.29
CA TRP A 94 -12.87 -1.94 9.95
C TRP A 94 -11.83 -0.87 10.28
N PHE A 95 -11.85 0.25 9.55
CA PHE A 95 -10.80 1.27 9.64
C PHE A 95 -11.34 2.66 9.95
N HIS A 96 -10.59 3.39 10.77
CA HIS A 96 -10.79 4.82 10.98
C HIS A 96 -10.52 5.61 9.69
N LYS A 97 -11.16 6.78 9.59
CA LYS A 97 -10.86 7.73 8.53
C LYS A 97 -9.51 8.38 8.83
N MET A 98 -8.51 8.09 7.99
CA MET A 98 -7.20 8.73 8.06
C MET A 98 -7.30 10.21 7.63
N PRO A 99 -6.91 11.19 8.48
CA PRO A 99 -6.94 12.61 8.14
C PRO A 99 -5.78 13.02 7.23
N ARG A 100 -4.66 12.28 7.28
CA ARG A 100 -3.47 12.50 6.46
C ARG A 100 -3.43 11.53 5.27
N MET A 101 -2.56 11.84 4.29
CA MET A 101 -2.23 10.89 3.23
C MET A 101 -1.70 9.60 3.86
N HIS A 102 -2.27 8.47 3.49
CA HIS A 102 -2.00 7.15 4.07
C HIS A 102 -1.56 6.15 3.01
N MET A 103 -1.43 6.59 1.76
CA MET A 103 -1.01 5.78 0.63
C MET A 103 0.03 6.59 -0.16
N ALA A 104 1.10 5.92 -0.59
CA ALA A 104 2.14 6.51 -1.41
C ALA A 104 2.66 5.50 -2.43
N PHE A 105 3.03 5.98 -3.61
CA PHE A 105 3.60 5.26 -4.74
C PHE A 105 4.95 5.87 -5.11
N TRP A 106 5.86 5.04 -5.58
CA TRP A 106 7.15 5.48 -6.10
C TRP A 106 7.72 4.43 -7.05
N TYR A 107 8.62 4.86 -7.94
CA TYR A 107 9.30 3.94 -8.84
C TYR A 107 10.51 3.30 -8.16
N VAL A 108 10.68 2.00 -8.37
CA VAL A 108 11.79 1.20 -7.87
C VAL A 108 12.49 0.46 -9.02
N GLU A 109 13.74 0.09 -8.84
CA GLU A 109 14.44 -0.76 -9.81
C GLU A 109 13.80 -2.15 -9.90
N ASN A 110 13.95 -2.80 -11.05
CA ASN A 110 13.38 -4.13 -11.25
C ASN A 110 13.98 -5.13 -10.25
N GLY A 111 13.14 -5.84 -9.50
CA GLY A 111 13.57 -6.80 -8.48
C GLY A 111 13.93 -6.18 -7.13
N HIS A 112 13.73 -4.88 -6.94
CA HIS A 112 13.84 -4.24 -5.63
C HIS A 112 12.59 -4.52 -4.80
N GLU A 113 12.78 -5.09 -3.61
CA GLU A 113 11.73 -5.31 -2.62
C GLU A 113 11.82 -4.19 -1.56
N PRO A 114 10.91 -3.20 -1.59
CA PRO A 114 11.01 -2.06 -0.70
C PRO A 114 10.78 -2.46 0.76
N SER A 115 11.57 -1.87 1.65
CA SER A 115 11.39 -2.10 3.09
C SER A 115 10.27 -1.22 3.66
N PRO A 116 9.65 -1.64 4.77
CA PRO A 116 8.73 -0.79 5.52
C PRO A 116 9.30 0.59 5.90
N GLU A 117 10.60 0.69 6.20
CA GLU A 117 11.28 1.96 6.51
C GLU A 117 11.33 2.87 5.29
N GLU A 118 11.64 2.32 4.11
CA GLU A 118 11.55 3.07 2.84
C GLU A 118 10.12 3.58 2.62
N ALA A 119 9.12 2.71 2.81
CA ALA A 119 7.71 3.08 2.73
C ALA A 119 7.33 4.23 3.69
N LYS A 120 7.82 4.20 4.93
CA LYS A 120 7.63 5.27 5.92
C LYS A 120 8.24 6.58 5.42
N GLU A 121 9.47 6.55 4.91
CA GLU A 121 10.13 7.73 4.35
C GLU A 121 9.32 8.34 3.20
N ARG A 122 8.86 7.52 2.25
CA ARG A 122 8.05 7.95 1.10
C ARG A 122 6.74 8.59 1.55
N LEU A 123 6.04 7.93 2.48
CA LEU A 123 4.75 8.41 2.98
C LEU A 123 4.90 9.73 3.75
N TYR A 124 5.92 9.86 4.59
CA TYR A 124 6.17 11.08 5.35
C TYR A 124 6.56 12.23 4.43
N TYR A 125 7.36 11.96 3.40
CA TYR A 125 7.70 12.96 2.40
C TYR A 125 6.46 13.45 1.65
N LEU A 126 5.57 12.55 1.23
CA LEU A 126 4.28 12.91 0.61
C LEU A 126 3.39 13.73 1.54
N GLN A 127 3.38 13.42 2.85
CA GLN A 127 2.60 14.18 3.83
C GLN A 127 3.13 15.61 4.03
N GLU A 128 4.45 15.78 3.99
CA GLU A 128 5.11 17.07 4.22
C GLU A 128 5.10 17.97 2.98
N TYR A 129 5.46 17.42 1.82
CA TYR A 129 5.70 18.19 0.60
C TYR A 129 4.60 18.05 -0.46
N GLY A 130 3.64 17.16 -0.24
CA GLY A 130 2.64 16.81 -1.24
C GLY A 130 3.18 15.91 -2.36
N GLU A 131 2.42 15.82 -3.44
CA GLU A 131 2.69 14.93 -4.57
C GLU A 131 3.95 15.36 -5.32
N THR A 132 4.92 14.46 -5.44
CA THR A 132 6.19 14.68 -6.16
C THR A 132 6.62 13.40 -6.89
N PRO A 133 7.56 13.45 -7.84
CA PRO A 133 8.10 12.23 -8.45
C PRO A 133 8.75 11.27 -7.43
N TYR A 134 9.17 11.75 -6.27
CA TYR A 134 9.72 10.93 -5.19
C TYR A 134 8.65 10.12 -4.45
N ALA A 135 7.44 10.67 -4.27
CA ALA A 135 6.32 9.98 -3.65
C ALA A 135 4.99 10.61 -4.09
N PHE A 136 4.07 9.79 -4.58
CA PHE A 136 2.81 10.25 -5.18
C PHE A 136 1.65 9.26 -4.99
N THR A 137 0.48 9.54 -5.54
CA THR A 137 -0.70 8.64 -5.53
C THR A 137 -1.35 8.54 -6.91
N PHE A 138 -2.47 7.82 -7.02
CA PHE A 138 -3.28 7.76 -8.25
C PHE A 138 -3.74 9.14 -8.78
N LYS A 139 -3.64 10.19 -7.97
CA LYS A 139 -3.97 11.56 -8.39
C LYS A 139 -2.94 12.15 -9.35
N SER A 140 -1.73 11.61 -9.36
CA SER A 140 -0.60 12.11 -10.15
C SER A 140 -0.23 11.13 -11.26
N LYS A 141 0.39 11.65 -12.31
CA LYS A 141 0.86 10.86 -13.47
C LYS A 141 2.36 11.04 -13.68
N PHE A 142 3.14 10.97 -12.61
CA PHE A 142 4.60 11.02 -12.73
C PHE A 142 5.10 9.80 -13.47
N THR A 143 6.09 10.01 -14.32
CA THR A 143 6.75 8.97 -15.11
C THR A 143 8.03 8.50 -14.42
N ILE A 144 8.60 7.40 -14.94
CA ILE A 144 9.93 6.94 -14.53
C ILE A 144 10.98 8.03 -14.75
N ASP A 145 10.89 8.77 -15.86
CA ASP A 145 11.84 9.85 -16.17
C ASP A 145 11.73 11.01 -15.16
N ASP A 146 10.52 11.37 -14.75
CA ASP A 146 10.33 12.37 -13.68
C ASP A 146 11.02 11.94 -12.38
N ALA A 147 10.88 10.66 -12.01
CA ALA A 147 11.46 10.14 -10.77
C ALA A 147 12.99 10.07 -10.81
N ILE A 148 13.58 9.67 -11.94
CA ILE A 148 15.04 9.61 -12.13
C ILE A 148 15.66 11.01 -12.06
N ASN A 149 14.98 12.02 -12.61
CA ASN A 149 15.51 13.38 -12.70
C ASN A 149 15.16 14.25 -11.48
N TYR A 150 14.34 13.76 -10.56
CA TYR A 150 13.89 14.54 -9.42
C TYR A 150 14.95 14.63 -8.32
N LYS A 151 15.10 15.85 -7.78
CA LYS A 151 15.90 16.11 -6.59
C LYS A 151 14.95 16.33 -5.41
N LYS A 152 15.09 15.48 -4.40
CA LYS A 152 14.37 15.59 -3.11
C LYS A 152 14.59 17.01 -2.53
N LEU A 153 13.51 17.61 -2.06
CA LEU A 153 13.43 18.97 -1.49
C LEU A 153 14.12 19.05 -0.13
#